data_AF-A0A9E1K573-F1
#
_entry.id   AF-A0A9E1K573-F1
#
_cell.length_a   1.000
_cell.length_b   1.000
_cell.length_c   1.000
_cell.angle_alpha   90.00
_cell.angle_beta   90.00
_cell.angle_gamma   90.00
#
_symmetry.space_group_name_H-M   'P 1'
#
loop_
_entity.id
_entity.type
_entity.pdbx_description
1 polymer ?
#
loop_
_entity_poly.entity_id
_entity_poly.type
_entity_poly.pdbx_seq_one_letter_code
_entity_poly.pdbx_strand_id
1 'polypeptide(L)'
;MKFKGTVFMAAVFLSLIVYYFFVDLPAEQKEKIAKDHAEKLIPVEEKKVVEFSLTSNGESVYLKRKAQQKWDLIRPFQTSGDSTEVESFISQIKSLKKIRVVEEQPKDLSIYGLNPPYAKIYFKFENKSEETLLVGNETPLGGSLYFKRENHPSVLMAASSLSNFEKSSYSFRDKTLLNFNTGSIQKIQVLRETNSLQLKKTGEAWEILGDIHTQGDKDTIMNFLQSVQFSRVKEFINESPDSLQPYGLSAPKLKLILENDKTHILSLGNLKEGKGYFARVNDSKNIVLVDPRLFEILSQKTVEFLDKTLLEFEEKDILELVLQSENETIRITQGDNNSSWNIISPIKTDTDLSTINSLLFDLKEAKIKEFIKTSKDIDETFGLNIPRRSFSIKEKTSRTSTLQLGNQSTDGQQVFAKRAGEPTVFSISKKVVDKLFRSLHELRNKKLLKFSSEEVNKILIQTPDELFELNKSRSQWNLIKPEVIKTEHIGNDLIWALKELEFHSTVTPSLATNISGLDKPSFTIRLFKNGQEKVATLKVGKLFDPEQEYLVETGNLQYRVKSKFLDSIPLSLSKFKLK
;
A
#
# COMPACT_ATOMS: atom_id res chain seq x y z
N MET A 1 -59.46 40.64 0.58
CA MET A 1 -59.29 39.41 1.40
C MET A 1 -59.90 39.64 2.79
N LYS A 2 -60.73 38.73 3.30
CA LYS A 2 -61.35 38.85 4.63
C LYS A 2 -60.32 38.55 5.73
N PHE A 3 -59.49 39.54 6.07
CA PHE A 3 -58.33 39.43 6.98
C PHE A 3 -58.64 38.79 8.34
N LYS A 4 -59.84 39.02 8.89
CA LYS A 4 -60.28 38.44 10.17
C LYS A 4 -60.46 36.91 10.12
N GLY A 5 -60.90 36.36 8.98
CA GLY A 5 -61.04 34.90 8.82
C GLY A 5 -59.69 34.19 8.72
N THR A 6 -58.71 34.82 8.07
CA THR A 6 -57.35 34.28 7.93
C THR A 6 -56.60 34.25 9.27
N VAL A 7 -56.75 35.29 10.11
CA VAL A 7 -56.14 35.32 11.46
C VAL A 7 -56.75 34.27 12.38
N PHE A 8 -58.07 34.08 12.34
CA PHE A 8 -58.73 33.03 13.12
C PHE A 8 -58.28 31.63 12.70
N MET A 9 -58.21 31.35 11.39
CA MET A 9 -57.70 30.08 10.86
C MET A 9 -56.24 29.84 11.24
N ALA A 10 -55.39 30.88 11.21
CA ALA A 10 -54.00 30.79 11.63
C ALA A 10 -53.87 30.48 13.14
N ALA A 11 -54.72 31.07 13.98
CA ALA A 11 -54.76 30.79 15.41
C ALA A 11 -55.19 29.34 15.69
N VAL A 12 -56.24 28.85 15.02
CA VAL A 12 -56.67 27.44 15.12
C VAL A 12 -55.57 26.49 14.65
N PHE A 13 -54.90 26.80 13.54
CA PHE A 13 -53.80 26.01 13.02
C PHE A 13 -52.61 25.95 14.00
N LEU A 14 -52.24 27.08 14.61
CA LEU A 14 -51.23 27.13 15.67
C LEU A 14 -51.64 26.31 16.90
N SER A 15 -52.90 26.39 17.32
CA SER A 15 -53.41 25.58 18.43
C SER A 15 -53.37 24.08 18.13
N LEU A 16 -53.67 23.66 16.90
CA LEU A 16 -53.55 22.26 16.47
C LEU A 16 -52.09 21.79 16.43
N ILE A 17 -51.15 22.63 15.99
CA ILE A 17 -49.71 22.32 16.05
C ILE A 17 -49.27 22.15 17.51
N VAL A 18 -49.64 23.07 18.40
CA VAL A 18 -49.30 22.97 19.83
C VAL A 18 -49.92 21.71 20.44
N TYR A 19 -51.18 21.41 20.15
CA TYR A 19 -51.83 20.18 20.61
C TYR A 19 -51.09 18.92 20.12
N TYR A 20 -50.77 18.85 18.82
CA TYR A 20 -50.04 17.72 18.24
C TYR A 20 -48.67 17.52 18.90
N PHE A 21 -47.88 18.59 19.09
CA PHE A 21 -46.54 18.49 19.67
C PHE A 21 -46.53 18.18 21.18
N PHE A 22 -47.53 18.64 21.95
CA PHE A 22 -47.56 18.46 23.40
C PHE A 22 -48.42 17.29 23.88
N VAL A 23 -49.35 16.77 23.06
CA VAL A 23 -50.28 15.70 23.44
C VAL A 23 -50.09 14.46 22.57
N ASP A 24 -50.33 14.57 21.26
CA ASP A 24 -50.34 13.40 20.37
C ASP A 24 -48.94 12.81 20.16
N LEU A 25 -47.94 13.64 19.87
CA LEU A 25 -46.57 13.18 19.62
C LEU A 25 -45.97 12.47 20.86
N PRO A 26 -46.08 12.99 22.10
CA PRO A 26 -45.64 12.26 23.29
C PRO A 26 -46.46 11.00 23.58
N ALA A 27 -47.77 10.98 23.28
CA ALA A 27 -48.61 9.79 23.46
C ALA A 27 -48.23 8.67 22.49
N GLU A 28 -48.02 8.99 21.21
CA GLU A 28 -47.57 8.04 20.18
C GLU A 28 -46.17 7.50 20.50
N GLN A 29 -45.26 8.36 20.98
CA GLN A 29 -43.95 7.93 21.46
C GLN A 29 -44.06 6.98 22.67
N LYS A 30 -44.91 7.28 23.65
CA LYS A 30 -45.15 6.41 24.80
C LYS A 30 -45.73 5.06 24.38
N GLU A 31 -46.66 5.03 23.44
CA GLU A 31 -47.25 3.79 22.91
C GLU A 31 -46.21 2.95 22.16
N LYS A 32 -45.40 3.57 21.29
CA LYS A 32 -44.29 2.89 20.60
C LYS A 32 -43.26 2.32 21.58
N ILE A 33 -42.90 3.08 22.61
CA ILE A 33 -41.99 2.65 23.68
C ILE A 33 -42.60 1.48 24.47
N ALA A 34 -43.87 1.56 24.85
CA ALA A 34 -44.57 0.49 25.56
C ALA A 34 -44.65 -0.79 24.73
N LYS A 35 -44.93 -0.68 23.42
CA LYS A 35 -44.95 -1.81 22.49
C LYS A 35 -43.57 -2.43 22.32
N ASP A 36 -42.52 -1.62 22.15
CA ASP A 36 -41.13 -2.08 22.08
C ASP A 36 -40.68 -2.78 23.37
N HIS A 37 -41.04 -2.25 24.54
CA HIS A 37 -40.78 -2.92 25.82
C HIS A 37 -41.54 -4.24 25.97
N ALA A 38 -42.79 -4.33 25.49
CA ALA A 38 -43.58 -5.54 25.56
C ALA A 38 -43.06 -6.67 24.67
N GLU A 39 -42.38 -6.33 23.56
CA GLU A 39 -41.68 -7.27 22.67
C GLU A 39 -40.35 -7.77 23.24
N LYS A 40 -39.72 -7.05 24.18
CA LYS A 40 -38.41 -7.42 24.76
C LYS A 40 -38.54 -8.45 25.89
N LEU A 41 -37.48 -9.23 26.10
CA LEU A 41 -37.40 -10.13 27.27
C LEU A 41 -37.20 -9.39 28.59
N ILE A 42 -36.43 -8.29 28.56
CA ILE A 42 -36.04 -7.50 29.72
C ILE A 42 -35.91 -6.02 29.29
N PRO A 43 -36.43 -5.06 30.07
CA PRO A 43 -36.32 -3.64 29.75
C PRO A 43 -34.93 -3.10 30.14
N VAL A 44 -33.90 -3.46 29.38
CA VAL A 44 -32.52 -2.99 29.61
C VAL A 44 -32.28 -1.64 28.92
N GLU A 45 -32.02 -0.61 29.73
CA GLU A 45 -31.45 0.65 29.26
C GLU A 45 -29.92 0.62 29.39
N GLU A 46 -29.24 0.17 28.33
CA GLU A 46 -27.79 -0.03 28.25
C GLU A 46 -26.94 1.08 28.90
N LYS A 47 -27.25 2.35 28.59
CA LYS A 47 -26.53 3.51 29.13
C LYS A 47 -26.68 3.67 30.65
N LYS A 48 -27.77 3.15 31.22
CA LYS A 48 -28.06 3.21 32.66
C LYS A 48 -27.59 1.97 33.41
N VAL A 49 -27.02 0.96 32.75
CA VAL A 49 -26.46 -0.22 33.44
C VAL A 49 -25.17 0.19 34.15
N VAL A 50 -25.12 0.05 35.48
CA VAL A 50 -23.93 0.37 36.28
C VAL A 50 -23.12 -0.85 36.69
N GLU A 51 -23.78 -2.00 36.84
CA GLU A 51 -23.15 -3.27 37.17
C GLU A 51 -23.87 -4.38 36.40
N PHE A 52 -23.13 -5.40 35.98
CA PHE A 52 -23.75 -6.64 35.53
C PHE A 52 -22.91 -7.84 35.95
N SER A 53 -23.55 -8.99 36.07
CA SER A 53 -22.87 -10.26 36.23
C SER A 53 -23.43 -11.33 35.30
N LEU A 54 -22.56 -12.24 34.91
CA LEU A 54 -22.90 -13.46 34.19
C LEU A 54 -22.40 -14.63 35.02
N THR A 55 -23.29 -15.55 35.35
CA THR A 55 -22.94 -16.84 35.94
C THR A 55 -23.29 -17.93 34.94
N SER A 56 -22.28 -18.67 34.49
CA SER A 56 -22.41 -19.74 33.48
C SER A 56 -21.30 -20.76 33.73
N ASN A 57 -21.58 -22.05 33.50
CA ASN A 57 -20.60 -23.14 33.66
C ASN A 57 -19.83 -23.14 35.01
N GLY A 58 -20.48 -22.72 36.09
CA GLY A 58 -19.88 -22.64 37.44
C GLY A 58 -18.93 -21.46 37.67
N GLU A 59 -18.66 -20.63 36.65
CA GLU A 59 -17.92 -19.38 36.78
C GLU A 59 -18.90 -18.21 36.93
N SER A 60 -18.56 -17.25 37.80
CA SER A 60 -19.32 -16.01 37.95
C SER A 60 -18.40 -14.81 37.66
N VAL A 61 -18.76 -14.06 36.62
CA VAL A 61 -18.07 -12.84 36.23
C VAL A 61 -18.90 -11.66 36.67
N TYR A 62 -18.29 -10.71 37.36
CA TYR A 62 -18.97 -9.48 37.79
C TYR A 62 -18.18 -8.27 37.29
N LEU A 63 -18.88 -7.34 36.67
CA LEU A 63 -18.32 -6.12 36.11
C LEU A 63 -19.05 -4.87 36.63
N LYS A 64 -18.27 -3.80 36.80
CA LYS A 64 -18.75 -2.50 37.26
C LYS A 64 -18.32 -1.39 36.30
N ARG A 65 -19.26 -0.53 35.93
CA ARG A 65 -19.02 0.64 35.11
C ARG A 65 -18.30 1.70 35.95
N LYS A 66 -17.08 2.05 35.55
CA LYS A 66 -16.24 3.07 36.21
C LYS A 66 -16.49 4.47 35.66
N ALA A 67 -16.72 4.56 34.35
CA ALA A 67 -17.08 5.77 33.63
C ALA A 67 -17.89 5.38 32.39
N GLN A 68 -18.37 6.36 31.64
CA GLN A 68 -19.06 6.09 30.37
C GLN A 68 -18.19 5.18 29.47
N GLN A 69 -18.75 4.03 29.08
CA GLN A 69 -18.08 2.99 28.28
C GLN A 69 -16.74 2.48 28.84
N LYS A 70 -16.52 2.55 30.16
CA LYS A 70 -15.35 1.95 30.82
C LYS A 70 -15.80 1.00 31.92
N TRP A 71 -15.43 -0.26 31.77
CA TRP A 71 -15.81 -1.34 32.66
C TRP A 71 -14.59 -1.92 33.37
N ASP A 72 -14.72 -2.15 34.67
CA ASP A 72 -13.77 -2.93 35.46
C ASP A 72 -14.39 -4.31 35.73
N LEU A 73 -13.60 -5.37 35.57
CA LEU A 73 -13.94 -6.72 35.99
C LEU A 73 -13.52 -6.87 37.45
N ILE A 74 -14.46 -7.15 38.35
CA ILE A 74 -14.22 -7.19 39.81
C ILE A 74 -14.10 -8.63 40.30
N ARG A 75 -14.79 -9.58 39.66
CA ARG A 75 -14.70 -11.01 39.95
C ARG A 75 -14.45 -11.81 38.67
N PRO A 76 -13.62 -12.87 38.74
CA PRO A 76 -12.99 -13.44 39.95
C PRO A 76 -11.77 -12.66 40.49
N PHE A 77 -11.25 -11.68 39.76
CA PHE A 77 -10.14 -10.82 40.16
C PHE A 77 -10.41 -9.38 39.73
N GLN A 78 -9.74 -8.40 40.35
CA GLN A 78 -9.96 -6.98 40.05
C GLN A 78 -9.01 -6.49 38.94
N THR A 79 -9.56 -6.15 37.77
CA THR A 79 -8.79 -5.72 36.58
C THR A 79 -9.65 -4.88 35.63
N SER A 80 -9.05 -4.33 34.57
CA SER A 80 -9.78 -3.65 33.51
C SER A 80 -10.59 -4.65 32.67
N GLY A 81 -11.83 -4.30 32.36
CA GLY A 81 -12.68 -5.07 31.44
C GLY A 81 -12.52 -4.62 29.99
N ASP A 82 -12.73 -5.56 29.07
CA ASP A 82 -12.91 -5.27 27.65
C ASP A 82 -14.27 -4.59 27.49
N SER A 83 -14.24 -3.26 27.46
CA SER A 83 -15.46 -2.46 27.43
C SER A 83 -16.24 -2.65 26.14
N THR A 84 -15.59 -3.03 25.04
CA THR A 84 -16.27 -3.30 23.77
C THR A 84 -17.07 -4.59 23.87
N GLU A 85 -16.46 -5.66 24.38
CA GLU A 85 -17.13 -6.95 24.58
C GLU A 85 -18.29 -6.84 25.57
N VAL A 86 -18.10 -6.07 26.64
CA VAL A 86 -19.14 -5.83 27.65
C VAL A 86 -20.36 -5.12 27.06
N GLU A 87 -20.17 -3.99 26.38
CA GLU A 87 -21.30 -3.25 25.79
C GLU A 87 -21.97 -4.07 24.68
N SER A 88 -21.20 -4.82 23.90
CA SER A 88 -21.73 -5.77 22.90
C SER A 88 -22.64 -6.82 23.55
N PHE A 89 -22.20 -7.42 24.65
CA PHE A 89 -23.01 -8.39 25.40
C PHE A 89 -24.28 -7.75 25.97
N ILE A 90 -24.19 -6.59 26.61
CA ILE A 90 -25.38 -5.87 27.14
C ILE A 90 -26.36 -5.53 26.02
N SER A 91 -25.86 -5.06 24.87
CA SER A 91 -26.66 -4.76 23.68
C SER A 91 -27.33 -6.02 23.12
N GLN A 92 -26.62 -7.14 23.08
CA GLN A 92 -27.18 -8.43 22.69
C GLN A 92 -28.37 -8.81 23.57
N ILE A 93 -28.25 -8.72 24.89
CA ILE A 93 -29.35 -9.02 25.83
C ILE A 93 -30.54 -8.07 25.61
N LYS A 94 -30.28 -6.77 25.47
CA LYS A 94 -31.29 -5.75 25.19
C LYS A 94 -32.05 -6.00 23.88
N SER A 95 -31.39 -6.59 22.88
CA SER A 95 -31.97 -6.89 21.57
C SER A 95 -32.85 -8.15 21.55
N LEU A 96 -32.84 -8.97 22.60
CA LEU A 96 -33.62 -10.22 22.65
C LEU A 96 -35.13 -9.91 22.65
N LYS A 97 -35.80 -10.37 21.59
CA LYS A 97 -37.24 -10.27 21.42
C LYS A 97 -37.94 -11.55 21.85
N LYS A 98 -38.96 -11.39 22.70
CA LYS A 98 -39.92 -12.42 23.06
C LYS A 98 -40.69 -12.84 21.81
N ILE A 99 -40.51 -14.10 21.40
CA ILE A 99 -41.31 -14.74 20.36
C ILE A 99 -42.69 -15.06 20.91
N ARG A 100 -42.74 -15.72 22.08
CA ARG A 100 -43.98 -16.07 22.76
C ARG A 100 -43.76 -16.31 24.26
N VAL A 101 -44.85 -16.29 25.00
CA VAL A 101 -44.92 -16.90 26.33
C VAL A 101 -45.19 -18.40 26.13
N VAL A 102 -44.38 -19.24 26.76
CA VAL A 102 -44.47 -20.71 26.67
C VAL A 102 -45.44 -21.22 27.72
N GLU A 103 -45.29 -20.74 28.95
CA GLU A 103 -46.15 -21.09 30.08
C GLU A 103 -46.16 -19.93 31.07
N GLU A 104 -47.35 -19.49 31.52
CA GLU A 104 -47.48 -18.33 32.41
C GLU A 104 -47.09 -18.64 33.86
N GLN A 105 -47.36 -19.87 34.31
CA GLN A 105 -47.14 -20.31 35.69
C GLN A 105 -46.64 -21.78 35.71
N PRO A 106 -45.37 -22.01 35.35
CA PRO A 106 -44.80 -23.36 35.29
C PRO A 106 -44.78 -24.02 36.67
N LYS A 107 -45.27 -25.26 36.75
CA LYS A 107 -45.16 -26.08 37.98
C LYS A 107 -43.76 -26.64 38.19
N ASP A 108 -43.04 -26.88 37.10
CA ASP A 108 -41.67 -27.39 37.09
C ASP A 108 -40.82 -26.58 36.10
N LEU A 109 -39.76 -25.94 36.58
CA LEU A 109 -38.83 -25.15 35.76
C LEU A 109 -37.69 -25.99 35.17
N SER A 110 -37.46 -27.20 35.69
CA SER A 110 -36.37 -28.07 35.26
C SER A 110 -36.58 -28.59 33.83
N ILE A 111 -37.83 -28.74 33.38
CA ILE A 111 -38.16 -29.12 31.99
C ILE A 111 -37.67 -28.11 30.95
N TYR A 112 -37.52 -26.85 31.35
CA TYR A 112 -37.03 -25.76 30.51
C TYR A 112 -35.53 -25.51 30.71
N GLY A 113 -34.87 -26.27 31.59
CA GLY A 113 -33.49 -26.01 32.01
C GLY A 113 -33.35 -24.69 32.79
N LEU A 114 -34.40 -24.23 33.47
CA LEU A 114 -34.39 -22.99 34.26
C LEU A 114 -34.19 -23.26 35.77
N ASN A 115 -34.07 -24.53 36.17
CA ASN A 115 -33.74 -24.95 37.53
C ASN A 115 -32.90 -26.26 37.53
N PRO A 116 -31.56 -26.19 37.67
CA PRO A 116 -30.76 -24.95 37.64
C PRO A 116 -30.74 -24.33 36.23
N PRO A 117 -30.58 -23.00 36.10
CA PRO A 117 -30.44 -22.34 34.80
C PRO A 117 -29.08 -22.62 34.16
N TYR A 118 -29.03 -22.66 32.82
CA TYR A 118 -27.78 -22.72 32.06
C TYR A 118 -26.90 -21.49 32.32
N ALA A 119 -27.52 -20.30 32.30
CA ALA A 119 -26.85 -19.06 32.68
C ALA A 119 -27.80 -18.14 33.48
N LYS A 120 -27.23 -17.35 34.37
CA LYS A 120 -27.92 -16.29 35.12
C LYS A 120 -27.23 -14.95 34.86
N ILE A 121 -28.00 -13.98 34.37
CA ILE A 121 -27.53 -12.63 34.06
C ILE A 121 -28.22 -11.66 34.99
N TYR A 122 -27.44 -10.90 35.74
CA TYR A 122 -27.95 -9.88 36.64
C TYR A 122 -27.50 -8.50 36.18
N PHE A 123 -28.40 -7.52 36.28
CA PHE A 123 -28.14 -6.12 35.97
C PHE A 123 -28.52 -5.25 37.16
N LYS A 124 -27.69 -4.23 37.41
CA LYS A 124 -28.02 -3.11 38.29
C LYS A 124 -28.01 -1.83 37.48
N PHE A 125 -29.03 -1.00 37.65
CA PHE A 125 -29.16 0.26 36.94
C PHE A 125 -28.87 1.47 37.83
N GLU A 126 -28.65 2.64 37.22
CA GLU A 126 -28.37 3.92 37.92
C GLU A 126 -29.47 4.29 38.93
N ASN A 127 -30.73 3.97 38.63
CA ASN A 127 -31.87 4.18 39.51
C ASN A 127 -31.96 3.16 40.66
N LYS A 128 -30.94 2.30 40.83
CA LYS A 128 -30.86 1.18 41.80
C LYS A 128 -31.86 0.05 41.57
N SER A 129 -32.61 0.06 40.47
CA SER A 129 -33.38 -1.12 40.08
C SER A 129 -32.45 -2.26 39.69
N GLU A 130 -32.92 -3.48 39.92
CA GLU A 130 -32.18 -4.72 39.69
C GLU A 130 -33.07 -5.66 38.90
N GLU A 131 -32.49 -6.31 37.89
CA GLU A 131 -33.19 -7.28 37.05
C GLU A 131 -32.30 -8.49 36.84
N THR A 132 -32.90 -9.68 36.91
CA THR A 132 -32.22 -10.95 36.64
C THR A 132 -32.94 -11.69 35.52
N LEU A 133 -32.18 -12.08 34.50
CA LEU A 133 -32.61 -12.98 33.43
C LEU A 133 -31.97 -14.36 33.60
N LEU A 134 -32.81 -15.38 33.70
CA LEU A 134 -32.43 -16.79 33.68
C LEU A 134 -32.50 -17.31 32.25
N VAL A 135 -31.46 -18.03 31.83
CA VAL A 135 -31.34 -18.67 30.51
C VAL A 135 -31.42 -20.17 30.70
N GLY A 136 -32.34 -20.81 29.98
CA GLY A 136 -32.57 -22.24 30.01
C GLY A 136 -32.05 -22.97 28.79
N ASN A 137 -32.58 -24.16 28.55
CA ASN A 137 -32.18 -25.04 27.46
C ASN A 137 -32.62 -24.50 26.09
N GLU A 138 -31.98 -25.02 25.04
CA GLU A 138 -32.46 -24.87 23.68
C GLU A 138 -33.80 -25.59 23.48
N THR A 139 -34.70 -24.97 22.71
CA THR A 139 -36.00 -25.56 22.40
C THR A 139 -35.84 -26.82 21.53
N PRO A 140 -36.77 -27.80 21.61
CA PRO A 140 -36.67 -29.04 20.82
C PRO A 140 -36.59 -28.85 19.30
N LEU A 141 -37.08 -27.71 18.78
CA LEU A 141 -37.07 -27.39 17.35
C LEU A 141 -35.80 -26.63 16.91
N GLY A 142 -34.90 -26.32 17.85
CA GLY A 142 -33.67 -25.56 17.61
C GLY A 142 -33.88 -24.06 17.37
N GLY A 143 -32.82 -23.28 17.50
CA GLY A 143 -32.78 -21.86 17.12
C GLY A 143 -33.50 -20.90 18.08
N SER A 144 -33.91 -21.36 19.25
CA SER A 144 -34.51 -20.55 20.32
C SER A 144 -34.19 -21.14 21.68
N LEU A 145 -34.16 -20.30 22.71
CA LEU A 145 -33.96 -20.71 24.10
C LEU A 145 -35.16 -20.35 24.97
N TYR A 146 -35.31 -21.06 26.09
CA TYR A 146 -36.21 -20.66 27.17
C TYR A 146 -35.55 -19.61 28.08
N PHE A 147 -36.33 -18.63 28.50
CA PHE A 147 -35.90 -17.56 29.40
C PHE A 147 -36.93 -17.34 30.51
N LYS A 148 -36.47 -16.85 31.66
CA LYS A 148 -37.36 -16.39 32.73
C LYS A 148 -36.76 -15.18 33.44
N ARG A 149 -37.59 -14.15 33.68
CA ARG A 149 -37.22 -13.08 34.61
C ARG A 149 -37.39 -13.59 36.04
N GLU A 150 -36.42 -13.36 36.91
CA GLU A 150 -36.46 -13.90 38.28
C GLU A 150 -37.74 -13.48 39.01
N ASN A 151 -38.13 -12.20 38.86
CA ASN A 151 -39.31 -11.59 39.47
C ASN A 151 -40.65 -11.83 38.72
N HIS A 152 -40.68 -12.64 37.65
CA HIS A 152 -41.90 -12.94 36.88
C HIS A 152 -42.10 -14.46 36.73
N PRO A 153 -43.32 -15.01 36.88
CA PRO A 153 -43.53 -16.46 36.81
C PRO A 153 -43.37 -17.05 35.41
N SER A 154 -43.72 -16.28 34.37
CA SER A 154 -43.83 -16.77 32.99
C SER A 154 -42.49 -17.21 32.37
N VAL A 155 -42.52 -18.37 31.69
CA VAL A 155 -41.45 -18.85 30.80
C VAL A 155 -41.63 -18.23 29.42
N LEU A 156 -40.57 -17.61 28.94
CA LEU A 156 -40.53 -16.91 27.66
C LEU A 156 -39.66 -17.68 26.67
N MET A 157 -39.92 -17.50 25.37
CA MET A 157 -39.11 -18.04 24.28
C MET A 157 -38.57 -16.88 23.45
N ALA A 158 -37.28 -16.93 23.09
CA ALA A 158 -36.66 -15.97 22.18
C ALA A 158 -35.59 -16.66 21.31
N ALA A 159 -35.39 -16.14 20.10
CA ALA A 159 -34.33 -16.59 19.21
C ALA A 159 -32.95 -16.25 19.79
N SER A 160 -32.15 -17.27 20.09
CA SER A 160 -30.77 -17.16 20.58
C SER A 160 -30.10 -18.54 20.54
N SER A 161 -28.81 -18.59 20.87
CA SER A 161 -27.99 -19.81 21.00
C SER A 161 -27.31 -19.83 22.37
N LEU A 162 -27.10 -21.02 22.94
CA LEU A 162 -26.38 -21.19 24.20
C LEU A 162 -24.96 -20.60 24.15
N SER A 163 -24.31 -20.70 22.99
CA SER A 163 -22.95 -20.16 22.74
C SER A 163 -22.82 -18.66 23.00
N ASN A 164 -23.93 -17.90 22.93
CA ASN A 164 -23.93 -16.47 23.25
C ASN A 164 -23.65 -16.20 24.75
N PHE A 165 -23.92 -17.20 25.60
CA PHE A 165 -23.78 -17.14 27.05
C PHE A 165 -22.60 -17.96 27.57
N GLU A 166 -21.84 -18.62 26.68
CA GLU A 166 -20.56 -19.29 26.96
C GLU A 166 -19.42 -18.26 27.03
N LYS A 167 -19.54 -17.31 27.96
CA LYS A 167 -18.52 -16.28 28.21
C LYS A 167 -17.85 -16.54 29.57
N SER A 168 -16.54 -16.38 29.62
CA SER A 168 -15.74 -16.51 30.84
C SER A 168 -15.15 -15.16 31.24
N SER A 169 -14.43 -15.12 32.36
CA SER A 169 -13.63 -13.94 32.74
C SER A 169 -12.62 -13.53 31.67
N TYR A 170 -12.11 -14.48 30.86
CA TYR A 170 -11.27 -14.16 29.71
C TYR A 170 -12.00 -13.30 28.68
N SER A 171 -13.27 -13.61 28.38
CA SER A 171 -14.05 -12.89 27.37
C SER A 171 -14.15 -11.41 27.69
N PHE A 172 -14.47 -11.08 28.95
CA PHE A 172 -14.73 -9.72 29.42
C PHE A 172 -13.51 -8.99 29.98
N ARG A 173 -12.33 -9.61 30.07
CA ARG A 173 -11.10 -8.96 30.54
C ARG A 173 -10.41 -8.22 29.39
N ASP A 174 -9.81 -7.07 29.70
CA ASP A 174 -8.96 -6.35 28.74
C ASP A 174 -7.76 -7.22 28.32
N LYS A 175 -7.67 -7.51 27.02
CA LYS A 175 -6.64 -8.35 26.41
C LYS A 175 -5.47 -7.53 25.85
N THR A 176 -5.44 -6.22 26.08
CA THR A 176 -4.34 -5.36 25.63
C THR A 176 -3.03 -5.81 26.25
N LEU A 177 -2.05 -6.22 25.43
CA LEU A 177 -0.76 -6.69 25.92
C LEU A 177 0.13 -5.52 26.35
N LEU A 178 0.32 -4.55 25.47
CA LEU A 178 1.09 -3.33 25.72
C LEU A 178 0.30 -2.12 25.24
N ASN A 179 0.13 -1.13 26.10
CA ASN A 179 -0.55 0.11 25.77
C ASN A 179 0.48 1.26 25.64
N PHE A 180 0.80 1.62 24.39
CA PHE A 180 1.70 2.70 24.04
C PHE A 180 1.26 3.35 22.73
N ASN A 181 1.75 4.56 22.46
CA ASN A 181 1.60 5.24 21.18
C ASN A 181 2.85 4.98 20.32
N THR A 182 2.68 4.42 19.13
CA THR A 182 3.80 4.06 18.24
C THR A 182 4.61 5.28 17.80
N GLY A 183 3.97 6.42 17.56
CA GLY A 183 4.61 7.66 17.11
C GLY A 183 5.43 8.38 18.17
N SER A 184 5.22 8.07 19.47
CA SER A 184 5.99 8.65 20.57
C SER A 184 7.19 7.81 20.99
N ILE A 185 7.36 6.59 20.46
CA ILE A 185 8.51 5.75 20.78
C ILE A 185 9.79 6.38 20.25
N GLN A 186 10.80 6.51 21.12
CA GLN A 186 12.10 7.08 20.82
C GLN A 186 13.21 6.02 20.78
N LYS A 187 13.04 4.90 21.49
CA LYS A 187 14.01 3.80 21.51
C LYS A 187 13.33 2.45 21.52
N ILE A 188 13.90 1.51 20.79
CA ILE A 188 13.49 0.10 20.74
C ILE A 188 14.71 -0.74 21.03
N GLN A 189 14.63 -1.64 22.01
CA GLN A 189 15.66 -2.63 22.27
C GLN A 189 15.04 -4.02 22.31
N VAL A 190 15.59 -4.95 21.54
CA VAL A 190 15.25 -6.37 21.62
C VAL A 190 16.48 -7.13 22.08
N LEU A 191 16.45 -7.56 23.33
CA LEU A 191 17.51 -8.34 23.97
C LEU A 191 17.21 -9.83 23.78
N ARG A 192 18.22 -10.57 23.32
CA ARG A 192 18.20 -12.01 23.01
C ARG A 192 19.64 -12.53 22.94
N GLU A 193 19.83 -13.84 22.99
CA GLU A 193 21.17 -14.46 23.00
C GLU A 193 22.02 -14.08 21.79
N THR A 194 21.41 -13.98 20.60
CA THR A 194 22.09 -13.59 19.37
C THR A 194 21.29 -12.53 18.61
N ASN A 195 21.97 -11.71 17.82
CA ASN A 195 21.35 -10.70 16.95
C ASN A 195 20.56 -9.62 17.69
N SER A 196 20.96 -9.15 18.87
CA SER A 196 20.23 -8.08 19.59
C SER A 196 19.98 -6.87 18.69
N LEU A 197 18.80 -6.27 18.80
CA LEU A 197 18.41 -5.10 18.01
C LEU A 197 18.37 -3.87 18.92
N GLN A 198 18.98 -2.77 18.49
CA GLN A 198 18.84 -1.47 19.12
C GLN A 198 18.52 -0.43 18.05
N LEU A 199 17.40 0.26 18.22
CA LEU A 199 16.96 1.35 17.35
C LEU A 199 16.76 2.60 18.20
N LYS A 200 17.20 3.75 17.71
CA LYS A 200 17.01 5.05 18.35
C LYS A 200 16.53 6.07 17.34
N LYS A 201 15.54 6.87 17.72
CA LYS A 201 15.06 7.99 16.90
C LYS A 201 15.93 9.23 17.18
N THR A 202 16.50 9.82 16.14
CA THR A 202 17.25 11.09 16.18
C THR A 202 16.55 12.09 15.26
N GLY A 203 15.83 13.05 15.85
CA GLY A 203 14.91 13.90 15.08
C GLY A 203 13.77 13.07 14.48
N GLU A 204 13.65 13.07 13.14
CA GLU A 204 12.66 12.25 12.42
C GLU A 204 13.21 10.93 11.88
N ALA A 205 14.52 10.74 11.89
CA ALA A 205 15.18 9.54 11.37
C ALA A 205 15.33 8.47 12.46
N TRP A 206 15.25 7.20 12.05
CA TRP A 206 15.62 6.07 12.88
C TRP A 206 17.06 5.68 12.59
N GLU A 207 17.83 5.42 13.64
CA GLU A 207 19.17 4.88 13.57
C GLU A 207 19.20 3.48 14.19
N ILE A 208 19.90 2.58 13.52
CA ILE A 208 20.25 1.27 14.05
C ILE A 208 21.60 1.40 14.77
N LEU A 209 21.64 0.91 16.01
CA LEU A 209 22.83 0.90 16.86
C LEU A 209 23.32 -0.55 17.02
N GLY A 210 24.64 -0.77 16.97
CA GLY A 210 25.26 -2.09 17.12
C GLY A 210 26.47 -2.26 16.21
N ASP A 211 26.65 -3.47 15.65
CA ASP A 211 27.75 -3.82 14.74
C ASP A 211 27.80 -2.96 13.47
N ILE A 212 26.64 -2.41 13.07
CA ILE A 212 26.48 -1.50 11.93
C ILE A 212 25.70 -0.29 12.45
N HIS A 213 26.29 0.91 12.34
CA HIS A 213 25.59 2.17 12.60
C HIS A 213 25.10 2.75 11.27
N THR A 214 23.79 2.75 11.06
CA THR A 214 23.18 3.25 9.82
C THR A 214 21.71 3.62 10.03
N GLN A 215 21.07 4.20 9.02
CA GLN A 215 19.65 4.55 9.05
C GLN A 215 18.76 3.30 8.98
N GLY A 216 17.69 3.34 9.75
CA GLY A 216 16.63 2.35 9.75
C GLY A 216 15.45 2.78 8.89
N ASP A 217 14.82 1.82 8.24
CA ASP A 217 13.63 2.01 7.44
C ASP A 217 12.43 2.39 8.33
N LYS A 218 11.95 3.62 8.17
CA LYS A 218 10.90 4.20 9.02
C LYS A 218 9.59 3.39 8.96
N ASP A 219 9.20 2.93 7.79
CA ASP A 219 7.94 2.22 7.59
C ASP A 219 7.99 0.82 8.19
N THR A 220 9.10 0.12 8.04
CA THR A 220 9.35 -1.20 8.63
C THR A 220 9.34 -1.13 10.15
N ILE A 221 9.99 -0.12 10.73
CA ILE A 221 9.99 0.11 12.18
C ILE A 221 8.58 0.46 12.69
N MET A 222 7.83 1.30 11.96
CA MET A 222 6.43 1.61 12.29
C MET A 222 5.55 0.36 12.26
N ASN A 223 5.67 -0.46 11.22
CA ASN A 223 4.94 -1.72 11.08
C ASN A 223 5.26 -2.71 12.20
N PHE A 224 6.53 -2.79 12.61
CA PHE A 224 6.96 -3.57 13.78
C PHE A 224 6.28 -3.08 15.05
N LEU A 225 6.33 -1.77 15.34
CA LEU A 225 5.70 -1.18 16.51
C LEU A 225 4.18 -1.40 16.53
N GLN A 226 3.50 -1.23 15.39
CA GLN A 226 2.06 -1.51 15.26
C GLN A 226 1.74 -2.97 15.53
N SER A 227 2.53 -3.90 14.99
CA SER A 227 2.35 -5.34 15.21
C SER A 227 2.46 -5.70 16.70
N VAL A 228 3.39 -5.07 17.42
CA VAL A 228 3.51 -5.20 18.88
C VAL A 228 2.31 -4.56 19.60
N GLN A 229 1.88 -3.35 19.20
CA GLN A 229 0.76 -2.61 19.82
C GLN A 229 -0.57 -3.37 19.69
N PHE A 230 -0.82 -4.00 18.53
CA PHE A 230 -2.03 -4.77 18.27
C PHE A 230 -1.97 -6.20 18.78
N SER A 231 -0.84 -6.63 19.34
CA SER A 231 -0.76 -7.93 20.01
C SER A 231 -1.69 -7.97 21.23
N ARG A 232 -2.24 -9.16 21.47
CA ARG A 232 -3.24 -9.40 22.53
C ARG A 232 -2.85 -10.59 23.39
N VAL A 233 -3.30 -10.56 24.63
CA VAL A 233 -3.21 -11.71 25.53
C VAL A 233 -4.12 -12.83 25.02
N LYS A 234 -3.51 -14.00 24.78
CA LYS A 234 -4.20 -15.20 24.33
C LYS A 234 -4.84 -15.97 25.48
N GLU A 235 -4.16 -16.04 26.63
CA GLU A 235 -4.60 -16.75 27.82
C GLU A 235 -3.99 -16.08 29.06
N PHE A 236 -4.73 -15.97 30.16
CA PHE A 236 -4.15 -15.55 31.46
C PHE A 236 -3.81 -16.82 32.23
N ILE A 237 -2.53 -17.01 32.55
CA ILE A 237 -2.01 -18.30 33.05
C ILE A 237 -1.97 -18.34 34.57
N ASN A 238 -1.38 -17.31 35.19
CA ASN A 238 -1.23 -17.25 36.64
C ASN A 238 -1.12 -15.78 37.08
N GLU A 239 -2.01 -15.32 37.96
CA GLU A 239 -2.01 -13.91 38.41
C GLU A 239 -0.83 -13.58 39.34
N SER A 240 -0.32 -14.57 40.08
CA SER A 240 0.75 -14.38 41.06
C SER A 240 1.50 -15.70 41.29
N PRO A 241 2.39 -16.11 40.37
CA PRO A 241 3.16 -17.33 40.54
C PRO A 241 4.20 -17.20 41.65
N ASP A 242 4.46 -18.29 42.37
CA ASP A 242 5.53 -18.35 43.38
C ASP A 242 6.94 -18.30 42.75
N SER A 243 7.06 -18.71 41.47
CA SER A 243 8.33 -18.71 40.73
C SER A 243 8.15 -18.43 39.25
N LEU A 244 9.10 -17.71 38.65
CA LEU A 244 9.18 -17.43 37.21
C LEU A 244 9.90 -18.52 36.42
N GLN A 245 10.60 -19.45 37.08
CA GLN A 245 11.39 -20.48 36.42
C GLN A 245 10.58 -21.42 35.53
N PRO A 246 9.41 -21.96 35.94
CA PRO A 246 8.63 -22.88 35.09
C PRO A 246 8.23 -22.27 33.75
N TYR A 247 8.05 -20.95 33.73
CA TYR A 247 7.65 -20.19 32.56
C TYR A 247 8.85 -19.73 31.72
N GLY A 248 10.09 -19.96 32.16
CA GLY A 248 11.30 -19.45 31.50
C GLY A 248 11.43 -17.92 31.56
N LEU A 249 10.87 -17.29 32.59
CA LEU A 249 10.84 -15.83 32.73
C LEU A 249 11.85 -15.29 33.75
N SER A 250 12.54 -16.17 34.49
CA SER A 250 13.71 -15.79 35.29
C SER A 250 14.89 -15.35 34.41
N ALA A 251 15.07 -16.01 33.27
CA ALA A 251 15.99 -15.63 32.20
C ALA A 251 15.20 -15.71 30.88
N PRO A 252 14.51 -14.63 30.48
CA PRO A 252 13.63 -14.65 29.32
C PRO A 252 14.43 -14.90 28.04
N LYS A 253 13.86 -15.70 27.13
CA LYS A 253 14.44 -15.95 25.80
C LYS A 253 14.56 -14.68 24.97
N LEU A 254 13.61 -13.76 25.16
CA LEU A 254 13.57 -12.48 24.48
C LEU A 254 12.98 -11.42 25.40
N LYS A 255 13.58 -10.23 25.44
CA LYS A 255 13.06 -9.06 26.16
C LYS A 255 12.98 -7.87 25.23
N LEU A 256 11.77 -7.36 25.00
CA LEU A 256 11.51 -6.10 24.31
C LEU A 256 11.46 -4.96 25.33
N ILE A 257 12.11 -3.85 25.00
CA ILE A 257 12.07 -2.60 25.74
C ILE A 257 11.71 -1.49 24.74
N LEU A 258 10.62 -0.78 25.00
CA LEU A 258 10.23 0.41 24.25
C LEU A 258 10.31 1.61 25.19
N GLU A 259 11.01 2.67 24.79
CA GLU A 259 11.15 3.88 25.58
C GLU A 259 10.48 5.06 24.85
N ASN A 260 9.60 5.75 25.59
CA ASN A 260 9.09 7.09 25.32
C ASN A 260 9.21 7.89 26.64
N ASP A 261 8.19 8.67 27.02
CA ASP A 261 8.10 9.26 28.37
C ASP A 261 8.02 8.21 29.50
N LYS A 262 7.77 6.95 29.14
CA LYS A 262 7.70 5.76 29.99
C LYS A 262 8.48 4.63 29.35
N THR A 263 8.81 3.63 30.16
CA THR A 263 9.42 2.39 29.68
C THR A 263 8.38 1.28 29.65
N HIS A 264 8.19 0.66 28.49
CA HIS A 264 7.36 -0.51 28.30
C HIS A 264 8.26 -1.75 28.13
N ILE A 265 8.01 -2.79 28.91
CA ILE A 265 8.83 -4.01 28.90
C ILE A 265 7.93 -5.20 28.59
N LEU A 266 8.36 -6.05 27.67
CA LEU A 266 7.75 -7.36 27.42
C LEU A 266 8.83 -8.43 27.43
N SER A 267 8.71 -9.37 28.36
CA SER A 267 9.60 -10.52 28.46
C SER A 267 8.88 -11.76 27.96
N LEU A 268 9.49 -12.52 27.05
CA LEU A 268 8.99 -13.80 26.54
C LEU A 268 9.86 -14.95 27.06
N GLY A 269 9.21 -15.96 27.62
CA GLY A 269 9.82 -17.14 28.20
C GLY A 269 9.68 -18.39 27.34
N ASN A 270 9.34 -19.51 27.97
CA ASN A 270 9.21 -20.81 27.32
C ASN A 270 7.97 -20.89 26.41
N LEU A 271 8.08 -21.74 25.38
CA LEU A 271 6.97 -22.09 24.51
C LEU A 271 6.09 -23.14 25.21
N LYS A 272 4.79 -22.91 25.26
CA LYS A 272 3.74 -23.89 25.57
C LYS A 272 3.32 -24.51 24.22
N GLU A 273 3.73 -25.75 23.98
CA GLU A 273 3.57 -26.43 22.68
C GLU A 273 2.16 -26.28 22.09
N GLY A 274 2.10 -25.95 20.79
CA GLY A 274 0.86 -25.72 20.05
C GLY A 274 0.01 -24.51 20.49
N LYS A 275 0.39 -23.80 21.56
CA LYS A 275 -0.43 -22.73 22.14
C LYS A 275 0.21 -21.35 22.03
N GLY A 276 1.44 -21.15 22.47
CA GLY A 276 2.05 -19.82 22.53
C GLY A 276 3.21 -19.70 23.50
N TYR A 277 3.74 -18.49 23.65
CA TYR A 277 4.85 -18.22 24.59
C TYR A 277 4.32 -17.65 25.90
N PHE A 278 4.91 -18.06 27.02
CA PHE A 278 4.69 -17.37 28.29
C PHE A 278 5.30 -15.98 28.22
N ALA A 279 4.58 -14.99 28.74
CA ALA A 279 4.99 -13.60 28.70
C ALA A 279 4.71 -12.87 30.02
N ARG A 280 5.51 -11.83 30.26
CA ARG A 280 5.37 -10.91 31.38
C ARG A 280 5.50 -9.47 30.89
N VAL A 281 4.61 -8.60 31.33
CA VAL A 281 4.51 -7.21 30.87
C VAL A 281 4.88 -6.26 32.01
N ASN A 282 5.74 -5.27 31.74
CA ASN A 282 6.15 -4.22 32.68
C ASN A 282 6.54 -4.77 34.07
N ASP A 283 7.20 -5.94 34.07
CA ASP A 283 7.62 -6.64 35.27
C ASP A 283 6.49 -6.96 36.28
N SER A 284 5.25 -7.06 35.79
CA SER A 284 4.08 -7.44 36.57
C SER A 284 4.18 -8.84 37.19
N LYS A 285 3.30 -9.12 38.14
CA LYS A 285 3.19 -10.46 38.75
C LYS A 285 2.50 -11.47 37.83
N ASN A 286 1.53 -11.03 37.03
CA ASN A 286 0.73 -11.92 36.20
C ASN A 286 1.52 -12.46 34.99
N ILE A 287 1.34 -13.75 34.74
CA ILE A 287 1.88 -14.48 33.59
C ILE A 287 0.76 -14.69 32.59
N VAL A 288 1.02 -14.33 31.35
CA VAL A 288 0.09 -14.47 30.24
C VAL A 288 0.68 -15.35 29.16
N LEU A 289 -0.16 -15.84 28.27
CA LEU A 289 0.24 -16.50 27.04
C LEU A 289 0.00 -15.55 25.87
N VAL A 290 0.95 -15.49 24.94
CA VAL A 290 0.86 -14.70 23.70
C VAL A 290 0.97 -15.59 22.47
N ASP A 291 0.43 -15.12 21.35
CA ASP A 291 0.48 -15.85 20.08
C ASP A 291 1.94 -16.06 19.61
N PRO A 292 2.29 -17.22 19.03
CA PRO A 292 3.62 -17.48 18.49
C PRO A 292 4.12 -16.41 17.51
N ARG A 293 3.22 -15.79 16.73
CA ARG A 293 3.57 -14.72 15.78
C ARG A 293 4.30 -13.55 16.43
N LEU A 294 4.00 -13.24 17.70
CA LEU A 294 4.71 -12.17 18.41
C LEU A 294 6.19 -12.51 18.60
N PHE A 295 6.53 -13.77 18.88
CA PHE A 295 7.92 -14.20 18.97
C PHE A 295 8.64 -14.09 17.62
N GLU A 296 7.97 -14.42 16.52
CA GLU A 296 8.53 -14.28 15.17
C GLU A 296 8.81 -12.82 14.80
N ILE A 297 7.85 -11.92 15.07
CA ILE A 297 7.99 -10.47 14.87
C ILE A 297 9.17 -9.95 15.68
N LEU A 298 9.24 -10.29 16.97
CA LEU A 298 10.32 -9.83 17.83
C LEU A 298 11.67 -10.45 17.46
N SER A 299 11.69 -11.62 16.85
CA SER A 299 12.90 -12.34 16.40
C SER A 299 13.44 -11.88 15.04
N GLN A 300 12.82 -10.88 14.39
CA GLN A 300 13.33 -10.34 13.11
C GLN A 300 14.77 -9.83 13.24
N LYS A 301 15.56 -10.08 12.19
CA LYS A 301 16.97 -9.73 12.12
C LYS A 301 17.15 -8.23 11.87
N THR A 302 18.27 -7.68 12.33
CA THR A 302 18.63 -6.26 12.12
C THR A 302 18.57 -5.84 10.65
N VAL A 303 18.94 -6.73 9.72
CA VAL A 303 18.90 -6.48 8.27
C VAL A 303 17.50 -6.15 7.73
N GLU A 304 16.44 -6.59 8.39
CA GLU A 304 15.07 -6.25 7.98
C GLU A 304 14.73 -4.79 8.24
N PHE A 305 15.34 -4.18 9.26
CA PHE A 305 15.08 -2.81 9.66
C PHE A 305 15.97 -1.79 8.95
N LEU A 306 16.93 -2.22 8.13
CA LEU A 306 17.84 -1.32 7.41
C LEU A 306 17.10 -0.56 6.31
N ASP A 307 17.39 0.73 6.16
CA ASP A 307 16.92 1.49 4.99
C ASP A 307 17.57 0.94 3.72
N LYS A 308 16.77 0.20 2.93
CA LYS A 308 17.21 -0.45 1.69
C LYS A 308 17.12 0.48 0.48
N THR A 309 16.80 1.76 0.64
CA THR A 309 16.77 2.74 -0.45
C THR A 309 18.16 2.89 -1.08
N LEU A 310 18.27 2.98 -2.41
CA LEU A 310 19.58 3.13 -3.05
C LEU A 310 20.09 4.57 -3.04
N LEU A 311 19.24 5.51 -3.49
CA LEU A 311 19.45 6.95 -3.46
C LEU A 311 18.11 7.63 -3.13
N GLU A 312 18.13 8.61 -2.25
CA GLU A 312 16.97 9.44 -1.92
C GLU A 312 17.00 10.71 -2.80
N PHE A 313 15.88 11.02 -3.47
CA PHE A 313 15.73 12.17 -4.36
C PHE A 313 14.25 12.48 -4.64
N GLU A 314 13.98 13.72 -5.06
CA GLU A 314 12.66 14.14 -5.55
C GLU A 314 12.69 14.34 -7.07
N GLU A 315 11.92 13.54 -7.82
CA GLU A 315 11.93 13.53 -9.29
C GLU A 315 11.75 14.92 -9.92
N LYS A 316 10.85 15.72 -9.34
CA LYS A 316 10.55 17.10 -9.78
C LYS A 316 11.73 18.07 -9.61
N ASP A 317 12.70 17.73 -8.77
CA ASP A 317 13.82 18.58 -8.38
C ASP A 317 15.15 18.16 -9.01
N ILE A 318 15.17 17.07 -9.78
CA ILE A 318 16.33 16.64 -10.56
C ILE A 318 16.62 17.65 -11.68
N LEU A 319 17.86 18.14 -11.73
CA LEU A 319 18.39 19.00 -12.79
C LEU A 319 19.34 18.28 -13.74
N GLU A 320 20.13 17.35 -13.21
CA GLU A 320 21.13 16.63 -14.00
C GLU A 320 21.28 15.17 -13.52
N LEU A 321 21.44 14.27 -14.49
CA LEU A 321 21.82 12.88 -14.31
C LEU A 321 23.19 12.66 -14.96
N VAL A 322 24.09 11.97 -14.26
CA VAL A 322 25.39 11.57 -14.81
C VAL A 322 25.54 10.06 -14.64
N LEU A 323 25.63 9.35 -15.76
CA LEU A 323 25.90 7.92 -15.81
C LEU A 323 27.32 7.74 -16.32
N GLN A 324 28.22 7.34 -15.43
CA GLN A 324 29.59 6.99 -15.76
C GLN A 324 29.71 5.48 -15.86
N SER A 325 30.14 4.99 -17.01
CA SER A 325 30.59 3.62 -17.22
C SER A 325 32.11 3.60 -17.44
N GLU A 326 32.70 2.42 -17.63
CA GLU A 326 34.16 2.30 -17.81
C GLU A 326 34.68 3.06 -19.04
N ASN A 327 33.87 3.13 -20.10
CA ASN A 327 34.28 3.66 -21.41
C ASN A 327 33.60 4.97 -21.81
N GLU A 328 32.52 5.36 -21.12
CA GLU A 328 31.72 6.52 -21.50
C GLU A 328 31.07 7.20 -20.30
N THR A 329 30.86 8.52 -20.43
CA THR A 329 30.10 9.32 -19.47
C THR A 329 28.96 10.01 -20.19
N ILE A 330 27.73 9.66 -19.81
CA ILE A 330 26.51 10.23 -20.33
C ILE A 330 26.04 11.29 -19.33
N ARG A 331 25.93 12.53 -19.80
CA ARG A 331 25.43 13.66 -19.00
C ARG A 331 24.11 14.13 -19.58
N ILE A 332 23.06 14.10 -18.77
CA ILE A 332 21.70 14.46 -19.14
C ILE A 332 21.25 15.62 -18.28
N THR A 333 20.76 16.68 -18.90
CA THR A 333 20.28 17.88 -18.20
C THR A 333 18.83 18.14 -18.55
N GLN A 334 18.08 18.62 -17.56
CA GLN A 334 16.72 19.10 -17.78
C GLN A 334 16.74 20.33 -18.71
N GLY A 335 15.88 20.34 -19.73
CA GLY A 335 15.70 21.45 -20.65
C GLY A 335 14.75 22.52 -20.10
N ASP A 336 14.53 23.57 -20.89
CA ASP A 336 13.68 24.70 -20.50
C ASP A 336 12.25 24.23 -20.14
N ASN A 337 11.70 24.78 -19.05
CA ASN A 337 10.36 24.49 -18.50
C ASN A 337 10.15 23.09 -17.88
N ASN A 338 11.22 22.40 -17.42
CA ASN A 338 11.17 21.12 -16.69
C ASN A 338 10.47 19.95 -17.42
N SER A 339 10.16 20.11 -18.71
CA SER A 339 9.33 19.17 -19.47
C SER A 339 10.11 18.39 -20.53
N SER A 340 11.41 18.65 -20.66
CA SER A 340 12.28 17.98 -21.62
C SER A 340 13.62 17.61 -20.99
N TRP A 341 14.27 16.57 -21.51
CA TRP A 341 15.59 16.12 -21.09
C TRP A 341 16.51 16.07 -22.31
N ASN A 342 17.74 16.55 -22.16
CA ASN A 342 18.73 16.61 -23.23
C ASN A 342 20.02 15.94 -22.78
N ILE A 343 20.59 15.08 -23.63
CA ILE A 343 21.95 14.59 -23.46
C ILE A 343 22.90 15.66 -23.98
N ILE A 344 23.88 16.04 -23.17
CA ILE A 344 24.89 17.06 -23.52
C ILE A 344 26.30 16.48 -23.66
N SER A 345 26.51 15.24 -23.23
CA SER A 345 27.76 14.48 -23.38
C SER A 345 27.44 13.00 -23.49
N PRO A 346 28.15 12.20 -24.32
CA PRO A 346 29.29 12.60 -25.15
C PRO A 346 28.90 13.32 -26.46
N ILE A 347 27.61 13.33 -26.80
CA ILE A 347 27.05 14.06 -27.94
C ILE A 347 25.86 14.90 -27.47
N LYS A 348 25.58 16.00 -28.17
CA LYS A 348 24.37 16.80 -27.90
C LYS A 348 23.18 16.22 -28.65
N THR A 349 22.18 15.70 -27.95
CA THR A 349 20.97 15.11 -28.56
C THR A 349 19.79 15.10 -27.60
N ASP A 350 18.57 15.05 -28.12
CA ASP A 350 17.35 14.93 -27.31
C ASP A 350 17.29 13.52 -26.70
N THR A 351 16.66 13.39 -25.54
CA THR A 351 16.42 12.08 -24.93
C THR A 351 15.14 11.43 -25.43
N ASP A 352 15.07 10.11 -25.28
CA ASP A 352 13.81 9.39 -25.25
C ASP A 352 13.16 9.58 -23.87
N LEU A 353 12.12 10.41 -23.78
CA LEU A 353 11.46 10.75 -22.51
C LEU A 353 10.89 9.52 -21.79
N SER A 354 10.40 8.53 -22.54
CA SER A 354 9.86 7.31 -21.94
C SER A 354 10.95 6.49 -21.24
N THR A 355 12.14 6.45 -21.85
CA THR A 355 13.31 5.77 -21.32
C THR A 355 13.86 6.49 -20.10
N ILE A 356 13.91 7.83 -20.10
CA ILE A 356 14.31 8.61 -18.92
C ILE A 356 13.34 8.38 -17.75
N ASN A 357 12.03 8.48 -17.99
CA ASN A 357 11.04 8.25 -16.94
C ASN A 357 11.13 6.82 -16.39
N SER A 358 11.34 5.84 -17.27
CA SER A 358 11.56 4.45 -16.87
C SER A 358 12.84 4.26 -16.05
N LEU A 359 13.93 4.97 -16.39
CA LEU A 359 15.17 4.95 -15.62
C LEU A 359 14.98 5.54 -14.22
N LEU A 360 14.30 6.69 -14.11
CA LEU A 360 14.00 7.32 -12.81
C LEU A 360 13.11 6.43 -11.94
N PHE A 361 12.12 5.77 -12.55
CA PHE A 361 11.29 4.78 -11.87
C PHE A 361 12.11 3.58 -11.38
N ASP A 362 12.94 2.98 -12.25
CA ASP A 362 13.81 1.85 -11.87
C ASP A 362 14.79 2.24 -10.74
N LEU A 363 15.26 3.50 -10.72
CA LEU A 363 16.13 4.01 -9.66
C LEU A 363 15.40 4.17 -8.33
N LYS A 364 14.16 4.66 -8.36
CA LYS A 364 13.31 4.81 -7.17
C LYS A 364 12.93 3.45 -6.57
N GLU A 365 12.67 2.46 -7.42
CA GLU A 365 12.35 1.09 -7.00
C GLU A 365 13.59 0.25 -6.64
N ALA A 366 14.79 0.77 -6.92
CA ALA A 366 16.03 0.05 -6.66
C ALA A 366 16.26 -0.11 -5.15
N LYS A 367 16.44 -1.36 -4.73
CA LYS A 367 16.72 -1.71 -3.34
C LYS A 367 18.10 -2.33 -3.18
N ILE A 368 18.73 -1.98 -2.06
CA ILE A 368 19.90 -2.67 -1.53
C ILE A 368 19.52 -4.13 -1.24
N LYS A 369 20.38 -5.06 -1.67
CA LYS A 369 20.18 -6.49 -1.46
C LYS A 369 20.76 -6.94 -0.12
N GLU A 370 21.99 -6.55 0.17
CA GLU A 370 22.69 -6.95 1.39
C GLU A 370 23.66 -5.85 1.82
N PHE A 371 23.82 -5.64 3.12
CA PHE A 371 24.82 -4.73 3.68
C PHE A 371 26.08 -5.51 4.06
N ILE A 372 27.24 -5.01 3.65
CA ILE A 372 28.53 -5.61 3.94
C ILE A 372 29.10 -4.93 5.20
N LYS A 373 29.60 -5.74 6.14
CA LYS A 373 30.10 -5.29 7.45
C LYS A 373 31.14 -4.17 7.28
N THR A 374 31.08 -3.10 8.05
CA THR A 374 31.95 -1.91 7.91
C THR A 374 33.37 -2.16 8.46
N SER A 375 34.41 -1.98 7.64
CA SER A 375 35.82 -1.91 8.05
C SER A 375 36.61 -1.03 7.07
N LYS A 376 37.75 -0.47 7.49
CA LYS A 376 38.53 0.50 6.69
C LYS A 376 39.14 -0.10 5.41
N ASP A 377 39.34 -1.41 5.33
CA ASP A 377 40.06 -2.09 4.24
C ASP A 377 39.13 -2.62 3.12
N ILE A 378 37.85 -2.28 3.21
CA ILE A 378 36.77 -2.81 2.37
C ILE A 378 36.73 -2.14 0.99
N ASP A 379 37.04 -0.85 0.93
CA ASP A 379 36.96 -0.11 -0.32
C ASP A 379 37.89 -0.67 -1.40
N GLU A 380 39.12 -1.05 -1.05
CA GLU A 380 40.05 -1.69 -1.99
C GLU A 380 39.59 -3.10 -2.38
N THR A 381 39.16 -3.88 -1.39
CA THR A 381 38.67 -5.26 -1.57
C THR A 381 37.51 -5.33 -2.57
N PHE A 382 36.61 -4.34 -2.52
CA PHE A 382 35.43 -4.28 -3.37
C PHE A 382 35.58 -3.34 -4.57
N GLY A 383 36.77 -2.79 -4.84
CA GLY A 383 37.01 -1.92 -6.01
C GLY A 383 36.29 -0.57 -5.95
N LEU A 384 35.96 -0.10 -4.75
CA LEU A 384 35.27 1.17 -4.47
C LEU A 384 36.23 2.33 -4.16
N ASN A 385 37.54 2.07 -4.12
CA ASN A 385 38.59 3.09 -4.01
C ASN A 385 38.79 3.87 -5.32
N ILE A 386 38.53 3.25 -6.48
CA ILE A 386 38.56 3.88 -7.81
C ILE A 386 37.31 3.43 -8.59
N PRO A 387 36.12 3.98 -8.28
CA PRO A 387 34.88 3.52 -8.88
C PRO A 387 34.84 3.88 -10.36
N ARG A 388 34.93 2.86 -11.24
CA ARG A 388 34.84 3.04 -12.70
C ARG A 388 33.41 3.18 -13.22
N ARG A 389 32.42 2.88 -12.38
CA ARG A 389 31.00 3.08 -12.67
C ARG A 389 30.35 3.89 -11.56
N SER A 390 29.62 4.93 -11.94
CA SER A 390 28.89 5.76 -10.99
C SER A 390 27.60 6.32 -11.59
N PHE A 391 26.61 6.54 -10.72
CA PHE A 391 25.36 7.20 -11.07
C PHE A 391 25.18 8.40 -10.15
N SER A 392 25.07 9.60 -10.70
CA SER A 392 24.89 10.83 -9.93
C SER A 392 23.60 11.55 -10.31
N ILE A 393 22.92 12.06 -9.28
CA ILE A 393 21.78 12.96 -9.40
C ILE A 393 22.18 14.30 -8.80
N LYS A 394 21.95 15.39 -9.55
CA LYS A 394 22.05 16.76 -9.04
C LYS A 394 20.66 17.38 -8.98
N GLU A 395 20.28 17.88 -7.81
CA GLU A 395 18.99 18.51 -7.55
C GLU A 395 19.06 20.04 -7.55
N LYS A 396 17.90 20.72 -7.59
CA LYS A 396 17.78 22.20 -7.52
C LYS A 396 18.42 22.82 -6.28
N THR A 397 18.48 22.08 -5.17
CA THR A 397 19.14 22.49 -3.92
C THR A 397 20.66 22.47 -4.02
N SER A 398 21.23 22.13 -5.20
CA SER A 398 22.64 21.81 -5.41
C SER A 398 23.15 20.58 -4.64
N ARG A 399 22.25 19.82 -3.99
CA ARG A 399 22.57 18.50 -3.45
C ARG A 399 22.94 17.58 -4.62
N THR A 400 24.05 16.87 -4.48
CA THR A 400 24.47 15.83 -5.42
C THR A 400 24.57 14.50 -4.70
N SER A 401 23.73 13.56 -5.07
CA SER A 401 23.73 12.19 -4.54
C SER A 401 24.40 11.28 -5.55
N THR A 402 25.43 10.53 -5.14
CA THR A 402 26.19 9.66 -6.05
C THR A 402 26.27 8.25 -5.53
N LEU A 403 25.87 7.29 -6.37
CA LEU A 403 26.10 5.87 -6.17
C LEU A 403 27.37 5.45 -6.90
N GLN A 404 28.31 4.87 -6.18
CA GLN A 404 29.57 4.35 -6.71
C GLN A 404 29.50 2.82 -6.73
N LEU A 405 29.86 2.21 -7.86
CA LEU A 405 29.87 0.76 -8.02
C LEU A 405 31.31 0.26 -8.11
N GLY A 406 31.54 -0.89 -7.51
CA GLY A 406 32.81 -1.60 -7.48
C GLY A 406 32.72 -2.94 -8.21
N ASN A 407 33.47 -3.92 -7.70
CA ASN A 407 33.58 -5.26 -8.26
C ASN A 407 32.25 -6.02 -8.21
N GLN A 408 32.14 -7.02 -9.07
CA GLN A 408 31.04 -7.99 -9.02
C GLN A 408 31.35 -9.06 -7.96
N SER A 409 30.29 -9.66 -7.39
CA SER A 409 30.43 -10.86 -6.57
C SER A 409 31.01 -12.02 -7.38
N THR A 410 31.57 -13.01 -6.70
CA THR A 410 32.21 -14.18 -7.34
C THR A 410 31.26 -15.00 -8.21
N ASP A 411 29.96 -15.01 -7.88
CA ASP A 411 28.90 -15.65 -8.66
C ASP A 411 28.37 -14.78 -9.84
N GLY A 412 28.86 -13.54 -9.96
CA GLY A 412 28.44 -12.57 -10.97
C GLY A 412 26.99 -12.07 -10.83
N GLN A 413 26.29 -12.37 -9.73
CA GLN A 413 24.88 -12.00 -9.55
C GLN A 413 24.67 -10.66 -8.85
N GLN A 414 25.70 -10.13 -8.21
CA GLN A 414 25.64 -8.91 -7.40
C GLN A 414 26.81 -8.00 -7.75
N VAL A 415 26.63 -6.71 -7.47
CA VAL A 415 27.67 -5.70 -7.60
C VAL A 415 27.76 -4.96 -6.28
N PHE A 416 28.98 -4.80 -5.78
CA PHE A 416 29.22 -4.02 -4.57
C PHE A 416 29.11 -2.53 -4.91
N ALA A 417 28.54 -1.76 -4.00
CA ALA A 417 28.29 -0.34 -4.18
C ALA A 417 28.36 0.40 -2.84
N LYS A 418 28.57 1.71 -2.92
CA LYS A 418 28.45 2.63 -1.79
C LYS A 418 27.88 3.97 -2.24
N ARG A 419 27.30 4.70 -1.30
CA ARG A 419 26.91 6.10 -1.52
C ARG A 419 28.14 6.99 -1.25
N ALA A 420 28.38 7.97 -2.11
CA ALA A 420 29.52 8.86 -1.95
C ALA A 420 29.40 9.66 -0.64
N GLY A 421 30.45 9.62 0.19
CA GLY A 421 30.46 10.27 1.50
C GLY A 421 29.98 9.39 2.66
N GLU A 422 29.48 8.17 2.39
CA GLU A 422 29.09 7.21 3.41
C GLU A 422 30.10 6.06 3.52
N PRO A 423 30.41 5.56 4.73
CA PRO A 423 31.33 4.44 4.93
C PRO A 423 30.70 3.06 4.65
N THR A 424 29.38 3.01 4.46
CA THR A 424 28.62 1.76 4.34
C THR A 424 28.71 1.19 2.94
N VAL A 425 29.22 -0.04 2.84
CA VAL A 425 29.25 -0.81 1.59
C VAL A 425 28.09 -1.80 1.58
N PHE A 426 27.46 -1.95 0.44
CA PHE A 426 26.33 -2.86 0.23
C PHE A 426 26.40 -3.51 -1.15
N SER A 427 25.59 -4.54 -1.37
CA SER A 427 25.43 -5.16 -2.67
C SER A 427 24.07 -4.83 -3.29
N ILE A 428 24.06 -4.73 -4.61
CA ILE A 428 22.86 -4.61 -5.43
C ILE A 428 22.85 -5.71 -6.48
N SER A 429 21.67 -6.16 -6.89
CA SER A 429 21.58 -7.22 -7.90
C SER A 429 22.10 -6.71 -9.25
N LYS A 430 22.74 -7.58 -10.04
CA LYS A 430 23.18 -7.26 -11.40
C LYS A 430 22.04 -6.75 -12.28
N LYS A 431 20.84 -7.33 -12.13
CA LYS A 431 19.61 -6.87 -12.82
C LYS A 431 19.27 -5.42 -12.54
N VAL A 432 19.44 -4.97 -11.29
CA VAL A 432 19.22 -3.56 -10.92
C VAL A 432 20.29 -2.70 -11.59
N VAL A 433 21.57 -3.10 -11.52
CA VAL A 433 22.66 -2.38 -12.20
C VAL A 433 22.40 -2.22 -13.70
N ASP A 434 22.01 -3.29 -14.39
CA ASP A 434 21.75 -3.27 -15.82
C ASP A 434 20.59 -2.33 -16.20
N LYS A 435 19.57 -2.20 -15.34
CA LYS A 435 18.46 -1.26 -15.52
C LYS A 435 18.84 0.21 -15.31
N LEU A 436 19.77 0.47 -14.38
CA LEU A 436 20.22 1.82 -14.03
C LEU A 436 21.27 2.36 -15.01
N PHE A 437 22.13 1.50 -15.55
CA PHE A 437 23.22 1.89 -16.44
C PHE A 437 22.87 1.64 -17.91
N ARG A 438 21.88 2.39 -18.39
CA ARG A 438 21.43 2.34 -19.80
C ARG A 438 22.45 2.97 -20.73
N SER A 439 22.55 2.45 -21.94
CA SER A 439 23.46 2.97 -22.96
C SER A 439 23.00 4.32 -23.52
N LEU A 440 23.93 5.08 -24.10
CA LEU A 440 23.61 6.31 -24.85
C LEU A 440 22.56 6.07 -25.95
N HIS A 441 22.63 4.90 -26.59
CA HIS A 441 21.71 4.52 -27.67
C HIS A 441 20.26 4.36 -27.17
N GLU A 442 20.07 3.81 -25.97
CA GLU A 442 18.74 3.65 -25.36
C GLU A 442 18.19 4.98 -24.87
N LEU A 443 19.05 5.82 -24.28
CA LEU A 443 18.64 7.08 -23.64
C LEU A 443 18.32 8.20 -24.65
N ARG A 444 18.89 8.14 -25.87
CA ARG A 444 18.67 9.17 -26.90
C ARG A 444 17.36 8.96 -27.66
N ASN A 445 16.76 10.05 -28.11
CA ASN A 445 15.65 10.00 -29.04
C ASN A 445 16.12 9.39 -30.37
N LYS A 446 15.48 8.30 -30.79
CA LYS A 446 15.83 7.58 -32.02
C LYS A 446 15.00 7.99 -33.24
N LYS A 447 14.02 8.89 -33.10
CA LYS A 447 13.19 9.34 -34.21
C LYS A 447 14.04 10.07 -35.26
N LEU A 448 13.91 9.64 -36.51
CA LEU A 448 14.72 10.14 -37.63
C LEU A 448 14.22 11.48 -38.19
N LEU A 449 12.92 11.70 -38.18
CA LEU A 449 12.28 12.85 -38.81
C LEU A 449 11.54 13.68 -37.76
N LYS A 450 11.81 14.98 -37.71
CA LYS A 450 11.12 15.95 -36.84
C LYS A 450 10.21 16.84 -37.68
N PHE A 451 8.90 16.61 -37.61
CA PHE A 451 7.90 17.41 -38.32
C PHE A 451 6.54 17.36 -37.61
N SER A 452 5.70 18.38 -37.81
CA SER A 452 4.31 18.38 -37.33
C SER A 452 3.39 17.68 -38.32
N SER A 453 2.72 16.62 -37.89
CA SER A 453 1.81 15.82 -38.72
C SER A 453 0.67 16.64 -39.33
N GLU A 454 0.18 17.65 -38.60
CA GLU A 454 -0.96 18.47 -39.00
C GLU A 454 -0.60 19.44 -40.13
N GLU A 455 0.67 19.82 -40.22
CA GLU A 455 1.16 20.80 -41.20
C GLU A 455 1.48 20.16 -42.56
N VAL A 456 1.66 18.83 -42.59
CA VAL A 456 1.99 18.12 -43.83
C VAL A 456 0.74 18.03 -44.71
N ASN A 457 0.81 18.65 -45.88
CA ASN A 457 -0.27 18.62 -46.87
C ASN A 457 0.14 18.06 -48.23
N LYS A 458 1.43 17.74 -48.41
CA LYS A 458 1.93 17.07 -49.61
C LYS A 458 3.06 16.11 -49.27
N ILE A 459 3.01 14.92 -49.86
CA ILE A 459 4.00 13.85 -49.75
C ILE A 459 4.48 13.51 -51.16
N LEU A 460 5.78 13.54 -51.38
CA LEU A 460 6.40 13.07 -52.61
C LEU A 460 7.23 11.82 -52.33
N ILE A 461 6.95 10.73 -53.03
CA ILE A 461 7.76 9.51 -53.02
C ILE A 461 8.33 9.32 -54.42
N GLN A 462 9.65 9.49 -54.55
CA GLN A 462 10.38 9.30 -55.81
C GLN A 462 11.10 7.96 -55.77
N THR A 463 10.73 7.04 -56.65
CA THR A 463 11.47 5.81 -56.94
C THR A 463 12.34 6.02 -58.20
N PRO A 464 13.22 5.08 -58.60
CA PRO A 464 13.93 5.16 -59.87
C PRO A 464 12.99 5.24 -61.09
N ASP A 465 11.84 4.59 -61.03
CA ASP A 465 10.95 4.41 -62.17
C ASP A 465 9.73 5.35 -62.18
N GLU A 466 9.26 5.77 -61.00
CA GLU A 466 7.97 6.44 -60.84
C GLU A 466 7.95 7.48 -59.70
N LEU A 467 7.14 8.54 -59.90
CA LEU A 467 6.86 9.58 -58.91
C LEU A 467 5.43 9.45 -58.38
N PHE A 468 5.30 9.27 -57.07
CA PHE A 468 4.02 9.33 -56.37
C PHE A 468 3.88 10.67 -55.67
N GLU A 469 2.83 11.42 -56.01
CA GLU A 469 2.51 12.71 -55.40
C GLU A 469 1.17 12.60 -54.69
N LEU A 470 1.17 12.68 -53.36
CA LEU A 470 -0.05 12.72 -52.57
C LEU A 470 -0.30 14.13 -52.05
N ASN A 471 -1.52 14.64 -52.22
CA ASN A 471 -1.95 15.93 -51.70
C ASN A 471 -3.13 15.77 -50.75
N LYS A 472 -3.09 16.51 -49.64
CA LYS A 472 -4.16 16.59 -48.65
C LYS A 472 -5.12 17.70 -49.04
N SER A 473 -6.39 17.36 -49.23
CA SER A 473 -7.48 18.33 -49.39
C SER A 473 -8.44 18.17 -48.21
N ARG A 474 -8.56 19.23 -47.39
CA ARG A 474 -9.26 19.19 -46.09
C ARG A 474 -8.65 18.11 -45.18
N SER A 475 -9.31 16.96 -45.06
CA SER A 475 -8.86 15.80 -44.26
C SER A 475 -8.51 14.57 -45.10
N GLN A 476 -8.75 14.60 -46.42
CA GLN A 476 -8.59 13.46 -47.30
C GLN A 476 -7.32 13.55 -48.12
N TRP A 477 -6.60 12.43 -48.20
CA TRP A 477 -5.44 12.29 -49.06
C TRP A 477 -5.83 11.75 -50.44
N ASN A 478 -5.24 12.32 -51.47
CA ASN A 478 -5.41 11.84 -52.84
C ASN A 478 -4.04 11.71 -53.49
N LEU A 479 -3.83 10.59 -54.17
CA LEU A 479 -2.75 10.45 -55.12
C LEU A 479 -3.09 11.28 -56.36
N ILE A 480 -2.17 12.12 -56.80
CA ILE A 480 -2.28 13.00 -57.96
C ILE A 480 -1.41 12.49 -59.13
N LYS A 481 -0.30 11.84 -58.82
CA LYS A 481 0.61 11.19 -59.78
C LYS A 481 0.99 9.79 -59.30
N PRO A 482 1.20 8.82 -60.20
CA PRO A 482 1.11 8.93 -61.67
C PRO A 482 -0.33 9.05 -62.19
N GLU A 483 -1.30 8.61 -61.39
CA GLU A 483 -2.73 8.58 -61.71
C GLU A 483 -3.51 9.19 -60.53
N VAL A 484 -4.64 9.85 -60.81
CA VAL A 484 -5.48 10.42 -59.76
C VAL A 484 -6.28 9.33 -59.07
N ILE A 485 -5.96 9.04 -57.80
CA ILE A 485 -6.61 8.01 -56.98
C ILE A 485 -7.02 8.61 -55.64
N LYS A 486 -8.27 8.38 -55.23
CA LYS A 486 -8.72 8.72 -53.88
C LYS A 486 -8.14 7.71 -52.89
N THR A 487 -7.28 8.17 -51.98
CA THR A 487 -6.53 7.32 -51.04
C THR A 487 -6.81 7.83 -49.63
N GLU A 488 -7.99 7.57 -49.09
CA GLU A 488 -8.49 8.27 -47.89
C GLU A 488 -7.52 8.21 -46.69
N HIS A 489 -6.93 7.03 -46.42
CA HIS A 489 -6.09 6.80 -45.23
C HIS A 489 -4.58 6.74 -45.50
N ILE A 490 -4.14 6.35 -46.69
CA ILE A 490 -2.72 6.04 -47.00
C ILE A 490 -1.78 7.20 -46.65
N GLY A 491 -2.17 8.45 -46.92
CA GLY A 491 -1.31 9.59 -46.59
C GLY A 491 -1.15 9.82 -45.08
N ASN A 492 -2.18 9.50 -44.28
CA ASN A 492 -2.08 9.54 -42.82
C ASN A 492 -1.22 8.39 -42.30
N ASP A 493 -1.36 7.19 -42.86
CA ASP A 493 -0.55 6.01 -42.51
C ASP A 493 0.93 6.25 -42.81
N LEU A 494 1.24 6.86 -43.95
CA LEU A 494 2.59 7.30 -44.33
C LEU A 494 3.17 8.31 -43.34
N ILE A 495 2.39 9.34 -42.98
CA ILE A 495 2.81 10.33 -41.99
C ILE A 495 3.09 9.67 -40.64
N TRP A 496 2.23 8.74 -40.22
CA TRP A 496 2.41 8.01 -38.98
C TRP A 496 3.67 7.13 -39.01
N ALA A 497 3.85 6.34 -40.07
CA ALA A 497 5.04 5.50 -40.25
C ALA A 497 6.34 6.31 -40.26
N LEU A 498 6.35 7.47 -40.93
CA LEU A 498 7.52 8.36 -41.00
C LEU A 498 7.81 9.07 -39.69
N LYS A 499 6.77 9.40 -38.91
CA LYS A 499 6.91 10.00 -37.58
C LYS A 499 7.44 8.98 -36.57
N GLU A 500 7.00 7.73 -36.68
CA GLU A 500 7.44 6.64 -35.81
C GLU A 500 8.79 6.03 -36.22
N LEU A 501 9.35 6.43 -37.37
CA LEU A 501 10.58 5.91 -37.93
C LEU A 501 11.78 6.13 -36.99
N GLU A 502 12.37 5.03 -36.54
CA GLU A 502 13.55 5.02 -35.68
C GLU A 502 14.78 4.45 -36.39
N PHE A 503 15.94 5.03 -36.15
CA PHE A 503 17.20 4.40 -36.56
C PHE A 503 17.59 3.28 -35.59
N HIS A 504 18.22 2.23 -36.12
CA HIS A 504 18.90 1.21 -35.32
C HIS A 504 20.31 1.63 -34.93
N SER A 505 21.05 2.27 -35.82
CA SER A 505 22.40 2.79 -35.53
C SER A 505 22.75 3.99 -36.42
N THR A 506 23.73 4.77 -35.98
CA THR A 506 24.34 5.85 -36.76
C THR A 506 25.52 5.31 -37.56
N VAL A 507 25.71 5.80 -38.78
CA VAL A 507 26.85 5.42 -39.63
C VAL A 507 27.90 6.53 -39.55
N THR A 508 28.92 6.32 -38.72
CA THR A 508 29.98 7.31 -38.47
C THR A 508 31.36 6.63 -38.59
N PRO A 509 32.24 7.08 -39.51
CA PRO A 509 32.01 8.12 -40.52
C PRO A 509 30.98 7.67 -41.57
N SER A 510 30.32 8.65 -42.21
CA SER A 510 29.36 8.38 -43.30
C SER A 510 30.02 7.59 -44.43
N LEU A 511 29.29 6.64 -45.01
CA LEU A 511 29.75 5.89 -46.18
C LEU A 511 29.66 6.75 -47.44
N ALA A 512 30.56 6.51 -48.39
CA ALA A 512 30.47 7.12 -49.71
C ALA A 512 29.11 6.77 -50.36
N THR A 513 28.51 7.73 -51.09
CA THR A 513 27.13 7.62 -51.59
C THR A 513 26.91 6.45 -52.54
N ASN A 514 27.94 6.05 -53.31
CA ASN A 514 27.94 4.88 -54.17
C ASN A 514 27.94 3.55 -53.39
N ILE A 515 28.52 3.53 -52.19
CA ILE A 515 28.54 2.35 -51.31
C ILE A 515 27.19 2.23 -50.60
N SER A 516 26.66 3.34 -50.09
CA SER A 516 25.38 3.37 -49.40
C SER A 516 24.18 3.28 -50.35
N GLY A 517 24.38 3.45 -51.65
CA GLY A 517 23.30 3.53 -52.65
C GLY A 517 22.49 4.82 -52.55
N LEU A 518 23.04 5.86 -51.92
CA LEU A 518 22.39 7.17 -51.79
C LEU A 518 22.63 8.10 -52.99
N ASP A 519 23.56 7.74 -53.88
CA ASP A 519 23.73 8.36 -55.20
C ASP A 519 22.61 7.98 -56.16
N LYS A 520 22.09 6.74 -56.03
CA LYS A 520 20.91 6.21 -56.71
C LYS A 520 19.95 5.58 -55.69
N PRO A 521 19.21 6.40 -54.92
CA PRO A 521 18.32 5.91 -53.87
C PRO A 521 17.30 4.91 -54.39
N SER A 522 17.04 3.84 -53.62
CA SER A 522 15.92 2.93 -53.83
C SER A 522 14.60 3.70 -53.84
N PHE A 523 14.47 4.71 -52.98
CA PHE A 523 13.45 5.74 -53.08
C PHE A 523 13.81 6.96 -52.20
N THR A 524 13.15 8.09 -52.45
CA THR A 524 13.26 9.31 -51.66
C THR A 524 11.87 9.81 -51.27
N ILE A 525 11.65 10.08 -49.99
CA ILE A 525 10.42 10.68 -49.48
C ILE A 525 10.68 12.13 -49.10
N ARG A 526 9.79 13.03 -49.51
CA ARG A 526 9.82 14.46 -49.14
C ARG A 526 8.44 14.87 -48.63
N LEU A 527 8.41 15.53 -47.48
CA LEU A 527 7.20 16.07 -46.86
C LEU A 527 7.17 17.58 -47.03
N PHE A 528 5.99 18.12 -47.33
CA PHE A 528 5.79 19.55 -47.56
C PHE A 528 4.64 20.12 -46.73
N LYS A 529 4.82 21.36 -46.29
CA LYS A 529 3.83 22.26 -45.70
C LYS A 529 3.45 23.32 -46.74
N ASN A 530 2.19 23.74 -46.73
CA ASN A 530 1.64 24.74 -47.66
C ASN A 530 1.91 24.43 -49.15
N GLY A 531 2.14 23.16 -49.50
CA GLY A 531 2.43 22.70 -50.86
C GLY A 531 3.81 23.07 -51.43
N GLN A 532 4.60 23.89 -50.74
CA GLN A 532 5.88 24.41 -51.26
C GLN A 532 7.04 24.30 -50.26
N GLU A 533 6.79 24.46 -48.97
CA GLU A 533 7.83 24.44 -47.94
C GLU A 533 8.17 23.00 -47.56
N LYS A 534 9.41 22.57 -47.79
CA LYS A 534 9.86 21.22 -47.49
C LYS A 534 10.20 21.08 -46.01
N VAL A 535 9.47 20.23 -45.28
CA VAL A 535 9.64 20.04 -43.82
C VAL A 535 10.48 18.81 -43.47
N ALA A 536 10.56 17.82 -44.35
CA ALA A 536 11.40 16.63 -44.12
C ALA A 536 11.87 16.01 -45.45
N THR A 537 13.01 15.31 -45.41
CA THR A 537 13.52 14.50 -46.53
C THR A 537 14.18 13.24 -45.99
N LEU A 538 13.80 12.10 -46.54
CA LEU A 538 14.40 10.81 -46.25
C LEU A 538 14.83 10.17 -47.57
N LYS A 539 16.14 9.94 -47.74
CA LYS A 539 16.64 9.12 -48.84
C LYS A 539 16.89 7.71 -48.33
N VAL A 540 16.42 6.71 -49.06
CA VAL A 540 16.62 5.30 -48.72
C VAL A 540 17.51 4.69 -49.78
N GLY A 541 18.71 4.29 -49.36
CA GLY A 541 19.74 3.69 -50.21
C GLY A 541 19.59 2.17 -50.29
N LYS A 542 20.72 1.48 -50.29
CA LYS A 542 20.80 0.03 -50.44
C LYS A 542 20.40 -0.69 -49.15
N LEU A 543 19.73 -1.83 -49.31
CA LEU A 543 19.49 -2.79 -48.22
C LEU A 543 20.81 -3.54 -47.91
N PHE A 544 21.18 -3.56 -46.65
CA PHE A 544 22.31 -4.32 -46.12
C PHE A 544 21.82 -5.67 -45.58
N ASP A 545 22.13 -6.73 -46.32
CA ASP A 545 21.82 -8.13 -46.01
C ASP A 545 23.10 -8.81 -45.49
N PRO A 546 23.11 -9.63 -44.41
CA PRO A 546 21.99 -10.33 -43.77
C PRO A 546 21.19 -9.55 -42.70
N GLU A 547 21.60 -8.33 -42.35
CA GLU A 547 21.01 -7.60 -41.21
C GLU A 547 19.58 -7.07 -41.47
N GLN A 548 19.13 -7.09 -42.73
CA GLN A 548 17.83 -6.56 -43.16
C GLN A 548 17.65 -5.09 -42.74
N GLU A 549 18.66 -4.26 -43.00
CA GLU A 549 18.65 -2.83 -42.68
C GLU A 549 18.95 -1.97 -43.90
N TYR A 550 18.17 -0.92 -44.12
CA TYR A 550 18.48 0.09 -45.13
C TYR A 550 19.46 1.12 -44.60
N LEU A 551 20.40 1.52 -45.46
CA LEU A 551 21.14 2.75 -45.27
C LEU A 551 20.26 3.93 -45.69
N VAL A 552 19.99 4.84 -44.76
CA VAL A 552 19.16 6.02 -45.00
C VAL A 552 19.93 7.31 -44.73
N GLU A 553 19.55 8.37 -45.42
CA GLU A 553 20.09 9.71 -45.20
C GLU A 553 18.97 10.73 -44.94
N THR A 554 19.17 11.50 -43.88
CA THR A 554 18.35 12.67 -43.53
C THR A 554 19.25 13.71 -42.87
N GLY A 555 19.04 15.00 -43.15
CA GLY A 555 19.84 16.08 -42.54
C GLY A 555 21.36 15.96 -42.72
N ASN A 556 21.82 15.36 -43.83
CA ASN A 556 23.22 15.05 -44.14
C ASN A 556 23.90 14.02 -43.21
N LEU A 557 23.12 13.28 -42.42
CA LEU A 557 23.59 12.18 -41.59
C LEU A 557 23.06 10.85 -42.11
N GLN A 558 23.88 9.80 -41.98
CA GLN A 558 23.54 8.45 -42.41
C GLN A 558 23.21 7.55 -41.22
N TYR A 559 22.19 6.71 -41.40
CA TYR A 559 21.67 5.82 -40.37
C TYR A 559 21.39 4.44 -40.96
N ARG A 560 21.41 3.42 -40.11
CA ARG A 560 20.82 2.12 -40.43
C ARG A 560 19.40 2.05 -39.87
N VAL A 561 18.45 1.57 -40.67
CA VAL A 561 17.05 1.44 -40.31
C VAL A 561 16.58 0.04 -40.67
N LYS A 562 15.93 -0.65 -39.73
CA LYS A 562 15.37 -2.00 -39.99
C LYS A 562 14.35 -1.96 -41.12
N SER A 563 14.44 -2.92 -42.04
CA SER A 563 13.61 -3.00 -43.25
C SER A 563 12.11 -2.95 -42.94
N LYS A 564 11.68 -3.59 -41.84
CA LYS A 564 10.28 -3.60 -41.38
C LYS A 564 9.60 -2.22 -41.30
N PHE A 565 10.37 -1.15 -41.09
CA PHE A 565 9.81 0.21 -41.02
C PHE A 565 9.63 0.87 -42.40
N LEU A 566 10.35 0.39 -43.41
CA LEU A 566 10.42 0.97 -44.76
C LEU A 566 9.74 0.08 -45.82
N ASP A 567 9.65 -1.22 -45.58
CA ASP A 567 9.00 -2.19 -46.48
C ASP A 567 7.48 -1.96 -46.59
N SER A 568 6.89 -1.26 -45.63
CA SER A 568 5.47 -0.88 -45.63
C SER A 568 5.16 0.32 -46.52
N ILE A 569 6.18 1.06 -46.99
CA ILE A 569 5.99 2.22 -47.85
C ILE A 569 5.44 1.76 -49.21
N PRO A 570 4.35 2.37 -49.72
CA PRO A 570 3.80 2.02 -51.02
C PRO A 570 4.71 2.54 -52.14
N LEU A 571 5.47 1.61 -52.75
CA LEU A 571 6.41 1.89 -53.85
C LEU A 571 5.89 1.45 -55.23
N SER A 572 4.61 1.10 -55.35
CA SER A 572 3.98 0.74 -56.63
C SER A 572 2.52 1.18 -56.68
N LEU A 573 2.02 1.47 -57.88
CA LEU A 573 0.65 1.97 -58.08
C LEU A 573 -0.44 1.03 -57.52
N SER A 574 -0.24 -0.29 -57.56
CA SER A 574 -1.18 -1.28 -57.04
C SER A 574 -1.41 -1.14 -55.53
N LYS A 575 -0.40 -0.71 -54.77
CA LYS A 575 -0.49 -0.48 -53.32
C LYS A 575 -1.39 0.71 -52.96
N PHE A 576 -1.57 1.66 -53.88
CA PHE A 576 -2.49 2.80 -53.69
C PHE A 576 -3.94 2.49 -54.09
N LYS A 577 -4.19 1.35 -54.77
CA LYS A 577 -5.52 0.92 -55.24
C LYS A 577 -6.23 -0.05 -54.30
N LEU A 578 -5.53 -0.59 -53.29
CA LEU A 578 -6.11 -1.47 -52.28
C LEU A 578 -7.09 -0.66 -51.41
N LYS A 579 -8.37 -1.06 -51.45
CA LYS A 579 -9.48 -0.46 -50.69
C LYS A 579 -9.41 -0.82 -49.22
#